data_AF-A0A1Q3R8G4-F1
#
_entry.id   AF-A0A1Q3R8G4-F1
#
_cell.length_a   1.000
_cell.length_b   1.000
_cell.length_c   1.000
_cell.angle_alpha   90.00
_cell.angle_beta   90.00
_cell.angle_gamma   90.00
#
_symmetry.space_group_name_H-M   'P 1'
#
loop_
_entity.id
_entity.type
_entity.pdbx_description
1 polymer ?
#
loop_
_entity_poly.entity_id
_entity_poly.type
_entity_poly.pdbx_seq_one_letter_code
_entity_poly.pdbx_strand_id
1 'polypeptide(L)'
;MRAIPLLTDWHVLSPDVCAEIFSGRKDTTVQYMEGLKSYRLVNGAVQQVPDREWENWIERQLAACSERIRNDEAGHETGYQQWRSESLLILPAGVFVWRDEFEAAFQAEYGEGMAD
;
A
#
# COMPACT_ATOMS: atom_id res chain seq x y z
N MET A 1 -13.57 7.02 4.89
CA MET A 1 -12.63 6.52 3.87
C MET A 1 -11.26 7.13 4.08
N ARG A 2 -10.19 6.40 3.79
CA ARG A 2 -8.81 6.91 3.69
C ARG A 2 -8.23 6.53 2.32
N ALA A 3 -7.68 7.49 1.60
CA ALA A 3 -7.05 7.24 0.31
C ALA A 3 -5.73 6.47 0.50
N ILE A 4 -5.42 5.51 -0.37
CA ILE A 4 -4.20 4.68 -0.22
C ILE A 4 -2.91 5.52 -0.18
N PRO A 5 -2.70 6.55 -1.04
CA PRO A 5 -1.51 7.39 -0.94
C PRO A 5 -1.32 8.05 0.43
N LEU A 6 -2.41 8.40 1.12
CA LEU A 6 -2.34 8.99 2.47
C LEU A 6 -2.00 7.97 3.55
N LEU A 7 -2.28 6.68 3.33
CA LEU A 7 -1.79 5.62 4.21
C LEU A 7 -0.26 5.57 4.15
N THR A 8 0.33 5.90 2.99
CA THR A 8 1.79 5.82 2.80
C THR A 8 2.61 6.90 3.48
N ASP A 9 1.95 7.93 4.02
CA ASP A 9 2.61 8.91 4.91
C ASP A 9 2.75 8.38 6.35
N TRP A 10 2.07 7.28 6.69
CA TRP A 10 2.26 6.59 7.95
C TRP A 10 3.56 5.79 7.80
N HIS A 11 4.58 6.15 8.57
CA HIS A 11 5.98 5.74 8.33
C HIS A 11 6.21 4.21 8.23
N VAL A 12 5.25 3.42 8.72
CA VAL A 12 5.27 1.95 8.70
C VAL A 12 4.61 1.32 7.47
N LEU A 13 3.75 2.06 6.75
CA LEU A 13 3.01 1.54 5.60
C LEU A 13 3.59 2.11 4.30
N SER A 14 4.57 1.46 3.70
CA SER A 14 5.03 1.85 2.36
C SER A 14 3.98 1.52 1.28
N PRO A 15 4.12 2.07 0.05
CA PRO A 15 3.37 1.60 -1.12
C PRO A 15 3.47 0.09 -1.34
N ASP A 16 4.65 -0.52 -1.11
CA ASP A 16 4.84 -1.97 -1.21
C ASP A 16 4.02 -2.73 -0.16
N VAL A 17 4.09 -2.30 1.11
CA VAL A 17 3.29 -2.90 2.20
C VAL A 17 1.80 -2.74 1.92
N CYS A 18 1.36 -1.59 1.41
CA CYS A 18 -0.03 -1.41 1.00
C CYS A 18 -0.43 -2.41 -0.09
N ALA A 19 0.41 -2.58 -1.12
CA ALA A 19 0.11 -3.50 -2.21
C ALA A 19 0.06 -4.96 -1.74
N GLU A 20 0.93 -5.34 -0.79
CA GLU A 20 0.95 -6.64 -0.13
C GLU A 20 -0.32 -6.92 0.67
N ILE A 21 -0.78 -5.96 1.48
CA ILE A 21 -2.03 -6.08 2.25
C ILE A 21 -3.21 -6.36 1.30
N PHE A 22 -3.29 -5.62 0.19
CA PHE A 22 -4.45 -5.67 -0.70
C PHE A 22 -4.38 -6.77 -1.76
N SER A 23 -3.25 -7.45 -1.94
CA SER A 23 -3.14 -8.58 -2.87
C SER A 23 -3.80 -9.85 -2.35
N GLY A 24 -4.26 -9.86 -1.09
CA GLY A 24 -4.97 -10.99 -0.51
C GLY A 24 -4.09 -12.22 -0.26
N ARG A 25 -2.76 -12.04 -0.25
CA ARG A 25 -1.80 -13.05 0.18
C ARG A 25 -1.98 -13.36 1.66
N LYS A 26 -1.72 -14.61 2.03
CA LYS A 26 -1.87 -15.10 3.42
C LYS A 26 -0.59 -15.00 4.24
N ASP A 27 0.53 -14.77 3.58
CA ASP A 27 1.87 -14.70 4.14
C ASP A 27 2.37 -13.25 4.16
N THR A 28 1.49 -12.31 4.51
CA THR A 28 1.87 -10.89 4.53
C THR A 28 2.77 -10.57 5.72
N THR A 29 3.61 -9.54 5.56
CA THR A 29 4.44 -8.97 6.62
C THR A 29 3.64 -8.33 7.77
N VAL A 30 2.34 -8.11 7.59
CA VAL A 30 1.42 -7.42 8.52
C VAL A 30 0.16 -8.25 8.77
N GLN A 31 0.29 -9.18 9.72
CA GLN A 31 -0.66 -10.28 9.92
C GLN A 31 -2.08 -9.82 10.29
N TYR A 32 -2.21 -8.78 11.11
CA TYR A 32 -3.49 -8.23 11.54
C TYR A 32 -4.15 -7.32 10.51
N MET A 33 -3.46 -7.02 9.41
CA MET A 33 -4.02 -6.33 8.24
C MET A 33 -4.48 -7.31 7.16
N GLU A 34 -4.30 -8.62 7.36
CA GLU A 34 -4.80 -9.66 6.46
C GLU A 34 -6.32 -9.52 6.26
N GLY A 35 -6.74 -9.48 4.99
CA GLY A 35 -8.16 -9.40 4.64
C GLY A 35 -8.72 -7.99 4.52
N LEU A 36 -7.95 -6.94 4.84
CA LEU A 36 -8.36 -5.55 4.59
C LEU A 36 -8.59 -5.34 3.08
N LYS A 37 -9.73 -4.74 2.73
CA LYS A 37 -10.14 -4.53 1.33
C LYS A 37 -10.00 -3.08 0.92
N SER A 38 -9.65 -2.88 -0.34
CA SER A 38 -9.62 -1.57 -0.97
C SER A 38 -10.78 -1.41 -1.96
N TYR A 39 -11.21 -0.17 -2.16
CA TYR A 39 -12.42 0.19 -2.87
C TYR A 39 -12.17 1.40 -3.78
N ARG A 40 -12.97 1.51 -4.84
CA ARG A 40 -13.00 2.68 -5.73
C ARG A 40 -14.44 3.09 -6.03
N LEU A 41 -14.62 4.34 -6.41
CA LEU A 41 -15.90 4.82 -6.95
C LEU A 41 -15.93 4.65 -8.46
N VAL A 42 -16.91 3.91 -8.97
CA VAL A 42 -17.17 3.74 -10.41
C VAL A 42 -18.61 4.15 -10.66
N ASN A 43 -18.83 5.23 -11.41
CA ASN A 43 -20.15 5.78 -11.71
C ASN A 43 -21.02 6.01 -10.44
N GLY A 44 -20.40 6.51 -9.37
CA GLY A 44 -21.06 6.78 -8.08
C GLY A 44 -21.31 5.54 -7.21
N ALA A 45 -21.02 4.34 -7.71
CA ALA A 45 -21.10 3.11 -6.92
C ALA A 45 -19.72 2.74 -6.34
N VAL A 46 -19.72 2.31 -5.08
CA VAL A 46 -18.52 1.73 -4.46
C VAL A 46 -18.31 0.33 -5.00
N GLN A 47 -17.11 0.05 -5.51
CA GLN A 47 -16.69 -1.26 -5.96
C GLN A 47 -15.41 -1.66 -5.25
N GLN A 48 -15.32 -2.91 -4.80
CA GLN A 48 -14.06 -3.46 -4.30
C GLN A 48 -13.05 -3.55 -5.44
N VAL A 49 -11.82 -3.12 -5.19
CA VAL A 49 -10.69 -3.38 -6.09
C VAL A 49 -10.30 -4.84 -5.93
N PRO A 50 -10.29 -5.65 -7.01
CA PRO A 50 -9.98 -7.07 -6.91
C PRO A 50 -8.57 -7.31 -6.36
N ASP A 51 -8.42 -8.26 -5.46
CA ASP A 51 -7.11 -8.68 -4.91
C ASP A 51 -6.09 -9.00 -6.04
N ARG A 52 -6.56 -9.67 -7.10
CA ARG A 52 -5.76 -9.97 -8.30
C ARG A 52 -5.25 -8.73 -9.05
N GLU A 53 -5.91 -7.58 -8.92
CA GLU A 53 -5.48 -6.32 -9.55
C GLU A 53 -4.22 -5.80 -8.85
N TRP A 54 -4.21 -5.89 -7.51
CA TRP A 54 -3.03 -5.59 -6.70
C TRP A 54 -1.88 -6.55 -7.00
N GLU A 55 -2.14 -7.84 -6.93
CA GLU A 55 -1.12 -8.88 -7.15
C GLU A 55 -0.48 -8.83 -8.55
N ASN A 56 -1.30 -8.70 -9.60
CA ASN A 56 -0.81 -8.87 -10.97
C ASN A 56 -0.30 -7.58 -11.62
N TRP A 57 -0.69 -6.42 -11.10
CA TRP A 57 -0.35 -5.15 -11.73
C TRP A 57 0.38 -4.21 -10.78
N ILE A 58 -0.18 -3.91 -9.62
CA ILE A 58 0.34 -2.84 -8.76
C ILE A 58 1.64 -3.29 -8.08
N GLU A 59 1.64 -4.46 -7.43
CA GLU A 59 2.85 -5.02 -6.82
C GLU A 59 3.98 -5.19 -7.84
N ARG A 60 3.67 -5.69 -9.04
CA ARG A 60 4.67 -5.91 -10.08
C ARG A 60 5.27 -4.61 -10.60
N GLN A 61 4.46 -3.56 -10.72
CA GLN A 61 4.96 -2.24 -11.12
C GLN A 61 5.84 -1.63 -10.03
N LEU A 62 5.47 -1.76 -8.75
CA LEU A 62 6.28 -1.30 -7.62
C LEU A 62 7.62 -2.06 -7.54
N ALA A 63 7.60 -3.38 -7.74
CA ALA A 63 8.80 -4.20 -7.82
C ALA A 63 9.71 -3.76 -8.98
N ALA A 64 9.15 -3.61 -10.19
CA ALA A 64 9.91 -3.15 -11.35
C ALA A 64 10.49 -1.74 -11.17
N CYS A 65 9.76 -0.83 -10.51
CA CYS A 65 10.25 0.50 -10.15
C CYS A 65 11.46 0.41 -9.21
N SER A 66 11.36 -0.40 -8.16
CA SER A 66 12.42 -0.62 -7.19
C SER A 66 13.67 -1.25 -7.83
N GLU A 67 13.49 -2.25 -8.69
CA GLU A 67 14.58 -2.89 -9.43
C GLU A 67 15.29 -1.92 -10.37
N ARG A 68 14.54 -1.11 -11.12
CA ARG A 68 15.11 -0.10 -12.02
C ARG A 68 15.96 0.91 -11.25
N ILE A 69 15.44 1.47 -10.15
CA ILE A 69 16.17 2.46 -9.33
C ILE A 69 17.43 1.86 -8.71
N ARG A 70 17.38 0.60 -8.27
CA ARG A 70 18.55 -0.11 -7.75
C ARG A 70 19.61 -0.33 -8.84
N ASN A 71 19.20 -0.65 -10.07
CA ASN A 71 20.10 -0.86 -11.20
C ASN A 71 20.75 0.45 -11.70
N ASP A 72 20.12 1.60 -11.48
CA ASP A 72 20.67 2.92 -11.84
C ASP A 72 21.79 3.38 -10.87
N GLU A 73 22.21 2.54 -9.91
CA GLU A 73 23.26 2.79 -8.90
C GLU A 73 23.09 4.11 -8.13
N ALA A 74 21.85 4.58 -7.98
CA ALA A 74 21.54 5.78 -7.22
C ALA A 74 22.02 5.61 -5.76
N GLY A 75 22.62 6.66 -5.20
CA GLY A 75 22.94 6.71 -3.77
C GLY A 75 21.68 6.47 -2.93
N HIS A 76 21.81 5.84 -1.76
CA HIS A 76 20.68 5.34 -0.96
C HIS A 76 19.54 6.35 -0.77
N GLU A 77 19.84 7.57 -0.33
CA GLU A 77 18.82 8.62 -0.13
C GLU A 77 18.20 9.10 -1.45
N THR A 78 19.01 9.24 -2.50
CA THR A 78 18.53 9.64 -3.84
C THR A 78 17.59 8.59 -4.42
N GLY A 79 17.96 7.32 -4.32
CA GLY A 79 17.12 6.20 -4.74
C GLY A 79 15.83 6.12 -3.92
N TYR A 80 15.90 6.37 -2.61
CA TYR A 80 14.72 6.39 -1.76
C TYR A 80 13.75 7.52 -2.13
N GLN A 81 14.23 8.75 -2.32
CA GLN A 81 13.38 9.89 -2.70
C GLN A 81 12.77 9.69 -4.10
N GLN A 82 13.55 9.14 -5.04
CA GLN A 82 13.05 8.79 -6.36
C GLN A 82 11.95 7.72 -6.26
N TRP A 83 12.22 6.63 -5.54
CA TRP A 83 11.25 5.56 -5.34
C TRP A 83 9.98 6.10 -4.67
N ARG A 84 10.08 6.98 -3.66
CA ARG A 84 8.92 7.59 -3.00
C ARG A 84 8.07 8.37 -4.00
N SER A 85 8.68 9.19 -4.85
CA SER A 85 7.94 9.96 -5.85
C SER A 85 7.27 9.07 -6.90
N GLU A 86 7.97 8.04 -7.38
CA GLU A 86 7.48 7.20 -8.47
C GLU A 86 6.44 6.16 -8.01
N SER A 87 6.65 5.57 -6.83
CA SER A 87 5.71 4.59 -6.25
C SER A 87 4.33 5.20 -5.97
N LEU A 88 4.26 6.46 -5.55
CA LEU A 88 3.00 7.17 -5.37
C LEU A 88 2.19 7.30 -6.66
N LEU A 89 2.86 7.41 -7.81
CA LEU A 89 2.20 7.48 -9.13
C LEU A 89 1.72 6.12 -9.63
N ILE A 90 2.31 5.03 -9.12
CA ILE A 90 1.91 3.65 -9.44
C ILE A 90 0.64 3.27 -8.67
N LEU A 91 0.44 3.82 -7.47
CA LEU A 91 -0.76 3.56 -6.68
C LEU A 91 -2.02 4.01 -7.44
N PRO A 92 -3.08 3.18 -7.46
CA PRO A 92 -4.27 3.48 -8.23
C PRO A 92 -5.01 4.70 -7.65
N ALA A 93 -5.26 5.68 -8.51
CA ALA A 93 -5.98 6.89 -8.14
C ALA A 93 -7.43 6.60 -7.73
N GLY A 94 -7.93 7.32 -6.72
CA GLY A 94 -9.31 7.20 -6.26
C GLY A 94 -9.61 5.88 -5.51
N VAL A 95 -8.57 5.11 -5.17
CA VAL A 95 -8.70 3.92 -4.32
C VAL A 95 -8.57 4.29 -2.85
N PHE A 96 -9.41 3.68 -2.01
CA PHE A 96 -9.51 3.95 -0.59
C PHE A 96 -9.83 2.69 0.21
N VAL A 97 -9.58 2.76 1.52
CA VAL A 97 -10.07 1.81 2.53
C VAL A 97 -11.17 2.44 3.38
N TRP A 98 -12.03 1.62 3.99
CA TRP A 98 -12.89 2.09 5.06
C TRP A 98 -12.05 2.46 6.28
N ARG A 99 -12.41 3.57 6.94
CA ARG A 99 -11.53 4.18 7.95
C ARG A 99 -11.51 3.34 9.22
N ASP A 100 -12.69 2.92 9.65
CA ASP A 100 -12.95 2.06 10.80
C ASP A 100 -12.30 0.68 10.65
N GLU A 101 -12.44 0.04 9.48
CA GLU A 101 -11.75 -1.24 9.21
C GLU A 101 -10.23 -1.08 9.26
N PHE A 102 -9.70 -0.03 8.62
CA PHE A 102 -8.28 0.25 8.64
C PHE A 102 -7.76 0.56 10.04
N GLU A 103 -8.42 1.43 10.81
CA GLU A 103 -7.97 1.83 12.14
C GLU A 103 -8.01 0.66 13.13
N ALA A 104 -9.00 -0.22 13.03
CA ALA A 104 -9.05 -1.45 13.82
C ALA A 104 -7.88 -2.40 13.49
N ALA A 105 -7.64 -2.65 12.20
CA ALA A 105 -6.52 -3.48 11.75
C ALA A 105 -5.15 -2.88 12.12
N PHE A 106 -5.00 -1.56 11.94
CA PHE A 106 -3.78 -0.83 12.27
C PHE A 106 -3.49 -0.87 13.78
N GLN A 107 -4.51 -0.68 14.61
CA GLN A 107 -4.35 -0.75 16.06
C GLN A 107 -4.02 -2.18 16.53
N ALA A 108 -4.58 -3.20 15.89
CA ALA A 108 -4.22 -4.59 16.19
C ALA A 108 -2.77 -4.92 15.81
N GLU A 109 -2.29 -4.39 14.68
CA GLU A 109 -0.92 -4.62 14.18
C GLU A 109 0.14 -3.85 14.98
N TYR A 110 -0.10 -2.56 15.26
CA TYR A 110 0.93 -1.65 15.77
C TYR A 110 0.61 -1.04 17.15
N GLY A 111 -0.58 -1.29 17.69
CA GLY A 111 -1.08 -0.60 18.88
C GLY A 111 -0.39 -0.95 20.20
N GLU A 112 0.22 -2.13 20.32
CA GLU A 112 0.93 -2.55 21.54
C GLU A 112 2.40 -2.06 21.61
N GLY A 113 2.87 -1.26 20.65
CA GLY A 113 4.25 -0.74 20.62
C GLY A 113 4.40 0.77 20.38
N MET A 114 3.30 1.52 20.27
CA MET A 114 3.30 2.99 20.12
C MET A 114 2.76 3.70 21.38
N ALA A 115 2.95 3.10 22.55
CA ALA A 115 2.84 3.80 23.83
C ALA A 115 4.24 4.25 24.26
N ASP A 116 4.50 5.54 24.07
CA ASP A 116 5.69 6.35 24.39
C ASP A 116 6.97 6.15 23.56
#